data_AF-A0A2R4URZ1-F1
#
_entry.id   AF-A0A2R4URZ1-F1
#
_cell.length_a   1.000
_cell.length_b   1.000
_cell.length_c   1.000
_cell.angle_alpha   90.00
_cell.angle_beta   90.00
_cell.angle_gamma   90.00
#
_symmetry.space_group_name_H-M   'P 1'
#
loop_
_entity.id
_entity.type
_entity.pdbx_description
1 polymer ?
#
loop_
_entity_poly.entity_id
_entity_poly.type
_entity_poly.pdbx_seq_one_letter_code
_entity_poly.pdbx_strand_id
1 'polypeptide(L)'
;MQIGIPTETVVGESRVAATPETVKKLINAGHSVVIERGAGVKAAYIDSAYEQVGATITDDAYTGSQIILKVRAPKGDEIQKLAANTTVVAMFDPYRNPELDQFATQQVSAFALELLPRTLSRAQNMDVLSSQANLAGYKSVLLAAAEYQRMFPMLMTAAGTVKPARVVIMGVGVAGLQAIATAKRLGAVVEATDLRPTAKEQVESLGGKWLDVPMSDEEKQRAAEAAKSGYGWQPGEQYIKDQAAIVDKAVSNADIVITTALIPGRNAPRLIKAETVAKMKPGSVILDMAVETGGNVEGSKEGETVVTENGVKILGIPNIPGTVATEASALYARNVFNFLETLFDKDKNFAINQEDEIQKALLVTHGGQVLLKRG
;
A
#
# COMPACT_ATOMS: atom_id res chain seq x y z
N MET A 1 27.52 7.76 -12.22
CA MET A 1 26.80 6.65 -12.90
C MET A 1 25.44 7.14 -13.39
N GLN A 2 24.84 6.44 -14.36
CA GLN A 2 23.52 6.76 -14.93
C GLN A 2 22.41 5.99 -14.21
N ILE A 3 21.36 6.71 -13.82
CA ILE A 3 20.15 6.19 -13.19
C ILE A 3 18.96 6.48 -14.11
N GLY A 4 18.24 5.42 -14.49
CA GLY A 4 17.09 5.49 -15.39
C GLY A 4 15.76 5.41 -14.66
N ILE A 5 14.82 6.26 -15.04
CA ILE A 5 13.45 6.30 -14.51
C ILE A 5 12.49 6.10 -15.69
N PRO A 6 12.17 4.84 -16.02
CA PRO A 6 11.20 4.51 -17.07
C PRO A 6 9.77 4.89 -16.70
N THR A 7 8.90 4.97 -17.70
CA THR A 7 7.45 5.14 -17.50
C THR A 7 6.84 3.87 -16.89
N GLU A 8 5.86 4.02 -16.01
CA GLU A 8 5.08 2.87 -15.53
C GLU A 8 4.10 2.37 -16.60
N THR A 9 4.22 1.08 -16.92
CA THR A 9 3.48 0.38 -17.99
C THR A 9 2.25 -0.38 -17.47
N VAL A 10 2.22 -0.68 -16.17
CA VAL A 10 1.11 -1.41 -15.54
C VAL A 10 -0.18 -0.58 -15.65
N VAL A 11 -1.25 -1.22 -16.12
CA VAL A 11 -2.56 -0.58 -16.27
C VAL A 11 -3.02 -0.04 -14.91
N GLY A 12 -3.50 1.21 -14.90
CA GLY A 12 -3.92 1.89 -13.67
C GLY A 12 -2.76 2.40 -12.80
N GLU A 13 -1.50 2.21 -13.20
CA GLU A 13 -0.37 2.87 -12.56
C GLU A 13 -0.20 4.30 -13.09
N SER A 14 -0.15 5.22 -12.15
CA SER A 14 -0.10 6.68 -12.37
C SER A 14 1.01 7.34 -11.58
N ARG A 15 1.68 6.58 -10.70
CA ARG A 15 2.83 7.05 -9.93
C ARG A 15 4.12 7.00 -10.78
N VAL A 16 5.17 7.63 -10.27
CA VAL A 16 6.53 7.61 -10.83
C VAL A 16 7.55 7.40 -9.71
N ALA A 17 8.65 6.71 -10.00
CA ALA A 17 9.63 6.31 -8.99
C ALA A 17 10.55 7.45 -8.51
N ALA A 18 10.61 8.56 -9.24
CA ALA A 18 11.39 9.73 -8.88
C ALA A 18 10.63 11.02 -9.22
N THR A 19 10.77 12.02 -8.37
CA THR A 19 10.21 13.36 -8.57
C THR A 19 11.33 14.37 -8.80
N PRO A 20 11.06 15.58 -9.32
CA PRO A 20 12.11 16.61 -9.47
C PRO A 20 12.91 16.86 -8.18
N GLU A 21 12.29 16.72 -7.01
CA GLU A 21 12.98 16.83 -5.71
C GLU A 21 14.07 15.75 -5.55
N THR A 22 13.74 14.47 -5.76
CA THR A 22 14.69 13.37 -5.56
C THR A 22 15.70 13.29 -6.69
N VAL A 23 15.31 13.65 -7.91
CA VAL A 23 16.21 13.76 -9.06
C VAL A 23 17.28 14.82 -8.82
N LYS A 24 16.90 16.00 -8.29
CA LYS A 24 17.88 17.04 -7.89
C LYS A 24 18.90 16.51 -6.88
N LYS A 25 18.46 15.72 -5.90
CA LYS A 25 19.36 15.10 -4.91
C LYS A 25 20.32 14.10 -5.55
N LEU A 26 19.84 13.26 -6.47
CA LEU A 26 20.68 12.31 -7.20
C LEU A 26 21.74 12.99 -8.07
N ILE A 27 21.37 14.09 -8.74
CA ILE A 27 22.31 14.88 -9.54
C ILE A 27 23.35 15.55 -8.64
N ASN A 28 22.94 16.14 -7.52
CA ASN A 28 23.87 16.71 -6.53
C ASN A 28 24.81 15.65 -5.91
N ALA A 29 24.40 14.38 -5.87
CA ALA A 29 25.24 13.28 -5.45
C ALA A 29 26.27 12.86 -6.52
N GLY A 30 26.19 13.39 -7.74
CA GLY A 30 27.12 13.12 -8.85
C GLY A 30 26.61 12.08 -9.86
N HIS A 31 25.32 11.74 -9.83
CA HIS A 31 24.71 10.83 -10.79
C HIS A 31 24.19 11.58 -12.02
N SER A 32 24.22 10.92 -13.17
CA SER A 32 23.44 11.33 -14.34
C SER A 32 22.06 10.67 -14.22
N VAL A 33 20.99 11.44 -14.43
CA VAL A 33 19.62 10.94 -14.31
C VAL A 33 18.91 11.09 -15.65
N VAL A 34 18.39 9.99 -16.18
CA VAL A 34 17.58 9.97 -17.39
C VAL A 34 16.15 9.60 -17.06
N ILE A 35 15.19 10.37 -17.56
CA ILE A 35 13.76 10.16 -17.34
C ILE A 35 13.11 9.85 -18.68
N GLU A 36 12.31 8.79 -18.73
CA GLU A 36 11.52 8.51 -19.93
C GLU A 36 10.47 9.60 -20.14
N ARG A 37 10.31 10.04 -21.38
CA ARG A 37 9.37 11.09 -21.77
C ARG A 37 7.97 10.80 -21.24
N GLY A 38 7.41 11.74 -20.49
CA GLY A 38 6.06 11.63 -19.95
C GLY A 38 5.92 10.73 -18.72
N ALA A 39 7.00 10.13 -18.20
CA ALA A 39 6.94 9.20 -17.07
C ALA A 39 6.23 9.78 -15.83
N GLY A 40 6.43 11.07 -15.56
CA GLY A 40 5.83 11.76 -14.41
C GLY A 40 4.46 12.40 -14.65
N VAL A 41 3.96 12.45 -15.89
CA VAL A 41 2.81 13.29 -16.26
C VAL A 41 1.53 12.89 -15.52
N LYS A 42 1.29 11.58 -15.35
CA LYS A 42 0.13 11.06 -14.59
C LYS A 42 0.18 11.43 -13.10
N ALA A 43 1.37 11.72 -12.57
CA ALA A 43 1.61 12.21 -11.21
C ALA A 43 1.74 13.74 -11.13
N ALA A 44 1.40 14.46 -12.20
CA ALA A 44 1.54 15.92 -12.33
C ALA A 44 3.00 16.43 -12.28
N TYR A 45 3.97 15.60 -12.68
CA TYR A 45 5.36 16.00 -12.90
C TYR A 45 5.64 16.04 -14.41
N ILE A 46 5.63 17.24 -14.98
CA ILE A 46 5.93 17.45 -16.41
C ILE A 46 7.43 17.32 -16.69
N ASP A 47 7.79 16.91 -17.91
CA ASP A 47 9.17 16.74 -18.38
C ASP A 47 10.06 17.95 -18.07
N SER A 48 9.57 19.17 -18.32
CA SER A 48 10.35 20.39 -18.10
C SER A 48 10.72 20.62 -16.62
N ALA A 49 9.96 20.06 -15.68
CA ALA A 49 10.31 20.13 -14.26
C ALA A 49 11.51 19.24 -13.91
N TYR A 50 11.70 18.13 -14.63
CA TYR A 50 12.88 17.28 -14.50
C TYR A 50 14.10 17.91 -15.19
N GLU A 51 13.93 18.52 -16.37
CA GLU A 51 15.00 19.23 -17.07
C GLU A 51 15.54 20.40 -16.23
N GLN A 52 14.67 21.16 -15.56
CA GLN A 52 15.05 22.27 -14.67
C GLN A 52 15.95 21.86 -13.52
N VAL A 53 15.91 20.59 -13.09
CA VAL A 53 16.79 20.06 -12.03
C VAL A 53 18.01 19.32 -12.58
N GLY A 54 18.19 19.31 -13.90
CA GLY A 54 19.37 18.77 -14.59
C GLY A 54 19.21 17.34 -15.12
N ALA A 55 18.00 16.79 -15.13
CA ALA A 55 17.75 15.47 -15.71
C ALA A 55 17.74 15.55 -17.25
N THR A 56 18.07 14.44 -17.90
CA THR A 56 17.92 14.30 -19.36
C THR A 56 16.61 13.56 -19.67
N ILE A 57 15.76 14.12 -20.53
CA ILE A 57 14.58 13.42 -21.03
C ILE A 57 14.97 12.56 -22.23
N THR A 58 14.50 11.32 -22.25
CA THR A 58 14.82 10.33 -23.30
C THR A 58 13.56 9.53 -23.66
N ASP A 59 13.54 8.92 -24.84
CA ASP A 59 12.48 7.96 -25.21
C ASP A 59 12.77 6.54 -24.67
N ASP A 60 14.01 6.30 -24.23
CA ASP A 60 14.43 5.05 -23.59
C ASP A 60 15.31 5.34 -22.37
N ALA A 61 14.78 5.10 -21.17
CA ALA A 61 15.49 5.26 -19.91
C ALA A 61 16.25 4.00 -19.47
N TYR A 62 16.13 2.88 -20.19
CA TYR A 62 16.81 1.62 -19.88
C TYR A 62 18.24 1.62 -20.40
N THR A 63 18.44 2.02 -21.66
CA THR A 63 19.76 1.97 -22.30
C THR A 63 20.81 2.80 -21.56
N GLY A 64 21.92 2.14 -21.21
CA GLY A 64 23.05 2.77 -20.52
C GLY A 64 22.85 3.02 -19.03
N SER A 65 21.68 2.71 -18.45
CA SER A 65 21.38 2.90 -17.03
C SER A 65 21.93 1.74 -16.19
N GLN A 66 22.78 2.05 -15.21
CA GLN A 66 23.29 1.05 -14.25
C GLN A 66 22.24 0.73 -13.16
N ILE A 67 21.40 1.71 -12.83
CA ILE A 67 20.32 1.57 -11.86
C ILE A 67 19.01 1.99 -12.51
N ILE A 68 17.97 1.18 -12.35
CA ILE A 68 16.60 1.46 -12.78
C ILE A 68 15.71 1.63 -11.56
N LEU A 69 15.01 2.76 -11.49
CA LEU A 69 14.03 3.04 -10.46
C LEU A 69 12.64 2.95 -11.07
N LYS A 70 11.80 2.05 -10.54
CA LYS A 70 10.39 1.90 -10.92
C LYS A 70 9.50 1.81 -9.69
N VAL A 71 8.19 2.00 -9.89
CA VAL A 71 7.18 1.76 -8.86
C VAL A 71 6.86 0.27 -8.82
N ARG A 72 6.49 -0.32 -9.97
CA ARG A 72 6.28 -1.76 -10.13
C ARG A 72 7.47 -2.37 -10.85
N ALA A 73 7.82 -3.60 -10.50
CA ALA A 73 8.88 -4.32 -11.20
C ALA A 73 8.61 -4.36 -12.72
N PRO A 74 9.65 -4.22 -13.57
CA PRO A 74 9.54 -4.45 -15.01
C PRO A 74 8.87 -5.79 -15.30
N LYS A 75 8.00 -5.84 -16.32
CA LYS A 75 7.36 -7.09 -16.74
C LYS A 75 7.56 -7.39 -18.22
N GLY A 76 7.56 -8.68 -18.57
CA GLY A 76 7.62 -9.14 -19.96
C GLY A 76 8.77 -8.50 -20.75
N ASP A 77 8.41 -7.76 -21.80
CA ASP A 77 9.37 -7.12 -22.71
C ASP A 77 10.25 -6.05 -22.03
N GLU A 78 9.80 -5.46 -20.91
CA GLU A 78 10.63 -4.50 -20.17
C GLU A 78 11.87 -5.16 -19.57
N ILE A 79 11.79 -6.44 -19.20
CA ILE A 79 12.93 -7.18 -18.66
C ILE A 79 13.99 -7.36 -19.74
N GLN A 80 13.60 -7.54 -21.00
CA GLN A 80 14.55 -7.68 -22.11
C GLN A 80 15.35 -6.40 -22.40
N LYS A 81 14.87 -5.24 -21.95
CA LYS A 81 15.57 -3.95 -22.08
C LYS A 81 16.66 -3.77 -21.03
N LEU A 82 16.69 -4.59 -19.98
CA LEU A 82 17.69 -4.50 -18.92
C LEU A 82 19.03 -5.05 -19.42
N ALA A 83 20.09 -4.29 -19.20
CA ALA A 83 21.44 -4.79 -19.43
C ALA A 83 21.86 -5.75 -18.30
N ALA A 84 22.81 -6.63 -18.61
CA ALA A 84 23.41 -7.48 -17.59
C ALA A 84 24.07 -6.63 -16.49
N ASN A 85 23.95 -7.07 -15.24
CA ASN A 85 24.45 -6.38 -14.04
C ASN A 85 23.74 -5.05 -13.70
N THR A 86 22.65 -4.70 -14.38
CA THR A 86 21.79 -3.59 -13.96
C THR A 86 21.17 -3.91 -12.59
N THR A 87 21.02 -2.88 -11.76
CA THR A 87 20.29 -2.95 -10.49
C THR A 87 18.90 -2.35 -10.66
N VAL A 88 17.85 -3.06 -10.25
CA VAL A 88 16.47 -2.60 -10.30
C VAL A 88 15.93 -2.45 -8.89
N VAL A 89 15.38 -1.27 -8.59
CA VAL A 89 14.75 -0.95 -7.31
C VAL A 89 13.28 -0.64 -7.56
N ALA A 90 12.39 -1.52 -7.07
CA ALA A 90 10.95 -1.41 -7.27
C ALA A 90 10.16 -2.24 -6.23
N MET A 91 8.82 -2.21 -6.31
CA MET A 91 7.98 -3.23 -5.67
C MET A 91 7.82 -4.43 -6.61
N PHE A 92 8.35 -5.58 -6.21
CA PHE A 92 8.43 -6.80 -7.05
C PHE A 92 7.28 -7.78 -6.88
N ASP A 93 6.51 -7.69 -5.80
CA ASP A 93 5.60 -8.72 -5.31
C ASP A 93 6.24 -10.12 -5.30
N PRO A 94 7.39 -10.28 -4.60
CA PRO A 94 8.34 -11.36 -4.87
C PRO A 94 7.77 -12.77 -4.63
N TYR A 95 6.75 -12.92 -3.79
CA TYR A 95 6.08 -14.21 -3.56
C TYR A 95 5.16 -14.64 -4.71
N ARG A 96 4.65 -13.68 -5.50
CA ARG A 96 3.72 -13.92 -6.63
C ARG A 96 4.34 -13.63 -7.98
N ASN A 97 5.55 -13.07 -8.02
CA ASN A 97 6.22 -12.70 -9.25
C ASN A 97 6.79 -13.94 -9.98
N PRO A 98 6.29 -14.28 -11.18
CA PRO A 98 6.78 -15.42 -11.94
C PRO A 98 8.10 -15.14 -12.68
N GLU A 99 8.58 -13.91 -12.73
CA GLU A 99 9.68 -13.47 -13.58
C GLU A 99 11.02 -13.36 -12.85
N LEU A 100 11.10 -13.67 -11.54
CA LEU A 100 12.34 -13.60 -10.76
C LEU A 100 13.49 -14.42 -11.38
N ASP A 101 13.18 -15.59 -11.96
CA ASP A 101 14.18 -16.43 -12.64
C ASP A 101 14.74 -15.75 -13.89
N GLN A 102 13.94 -14.93 -14.59
CA GLN A 102 14.39 -14.16 -15.75
C GLN A 102 15.34 -13.03 -15.34
N PHE A 103 15.01 -12.29 -14.27
CA PHE A 103 15.93 -11.30 -13.68
C PHE A 103 17.26 -11.93 -13.27
N ALA A 104 17.21 -13.09 -12.61
CA ALA A 104 18.41 -13.83 -12.23
C ALA A 104 19.22 -14.25 -13.46
N THR A 105 18.60 -14.85 -14.48
CA THR A 105 19.28 -15.30 -15.70
C THR A 105 19.99 -14.16 -16.45
N GLN A 106 19.42 -12.95 -16.44
CA GLN A 106 20.03 -11.75 -17.00
C GLN A 106 21.07 -11.08 -16.09
N GLN A 107 21.40 -11.69 -14.95
CA GLN A 107 22.32 -11.14 -13.95
C GLN A 107 21.86 -9.78 -13.39
N VAL A 108 20.55 -9.53 -13.34
CA VAL A 108 19.98 -8.33 -12.75
C VAL A 108 19.97 -8.48 -11.22
N SER A 109 20.37 -7.40 -10.54
CA SER A 109 20.23 -7.30 -9.09
C SER A 109 18.89 -6.62 -8.76
N ALA A 110 17.92 -7.39 -8.25
CA ALA A 110 16.58 -6.88 -7.97
C ALA A 110 16.40 -6.63 -6.46
N PHE A 111 16.02 -5.42 -6.08
CA PHE A 111 15.63 -5.05 -4.73
C PHE A 111 14.12 -4.86 -4.63
N ALA A 112 13.46 -5.73 -3.86
CA ALA A 112 12.03 -5.75 -3.61
C ALA A 112 11.69 -4.94 -2.34
N LEU A 113 11.37 -3.66 -2.52
CA LEU A 113 11.17 -2.68 -1.43
C LEU A 113 10.10 -3.09 -0.39
N GLU A 114 9.15 -3.94 -0.78
CA GLU A 114 8.11 -4.45 0.12
C GLU A 114 8.60 -5.45 1.17
N LEU A 115 9.83 -5.99 1.02
CA LEU A 115 10.43 -6.93 1.98
C LEU A 115 11.14 -6.23 3.14
N LEU A 116 11.05 -4.90 3.21
CA LEU A 116 11.78 -4.11 4.19
C LEU A 116 11.49 -4.58 5.63
N PRO A 117 12.52 -4.97 6.42
CA PRO A 117 12.31 -5.39 7.79
C PRO A 117 11.82 -4.22 8.66
N ARG A 118 10.57 -4.30 9.13
CA ARG A 118 9.97 -3.29 10.02
C ARG A 118 10.54 -3.29 11.45
N THR A 119 11.39 -4.25 11.78
CA THR A 119 12.11 -4.34 13.07
C THR A 119 13.31 -3.40 13.15
N LEU A 120 13.80 -2.88 12.02
CA LEU A 120 14.96 -2.01 11.96
C LEU A 120 14.52 -0.54 12.00
N SER A 121 14.72 0.14 13.13
CA SER A 121 14.32 1.55 13.30
C SER A 121 14.94 2.47 12.24
N ARG A 122 16.20 2.21 11.84
CA ARG A 122 16.90 3.01 10.80
C ARG A 122 16.31 2.84 9.40
N ALA A 123 15.48 1.82 9.17
CA ALA A 123 14.88 1.52 7.87
C ALA A 123 13.52 2.20 7.67
N GLN A 124 12.90 2.76 8.73
CA GLN A 124 11.52 3.26 8.66
C GLN A 124 11.29 4.32 7.57
N ASN A 125 12.28 5.15 7.27
CA ASN A 125 12.22 6.15 6.20
C ASN A 125 12.30 5.55 4.77
N MET A 126 12.52 4.23 4.64
CA MET A 126 12.55 3.48 3.38
C MET A 126 11.28 2.65 3.18
N ASP A 127 10.35 2.60 4.16
CA ASP A 127 9.17 1.73 4.11
C ASP A 127 8.12 2.27 3.12
N VAL A 128 8.17 1.75 1.89
CA VAL A 128 7.20 2.06 0.84
C VAL A 128 5.80 1.55 1.16
N LEU A 129 5.66 0.43 1.88
CA LEU A 129 4.34 -0.10 2.20
C LEU A 129 3.61 0.83 3.16
N SER A 130 4.31 1.33 4.18
CA SER A 130 3.75 2.27 5.14
C SER A 130 3.38 3.61 4.50
N SER A 131 4.24 4.17 3.65
CA SER A 131 3.95 5.46 2.98
C SER A 131 2.75 5.36 2.05
N GLN A 132 2.67 4.30 1.26
CA GLN A 132 1.56 4.08 0.33
C GLN A 132 0.26 3.69 1.05
N ALA A 133 0.34 2.87 2.11
CA ALA A 133 -0.81 2.47 2.91
C ALA A 133 -1.46 3.68 3.61
N ASN A 134 -0.65 4.62 4.11
CA ASN A 134 -1.17 5.85 4.70
C ASN A 134 -2.06 6.59 3.69
N LEU A 135 -1.51 6.92 2.52
CA LEU A 135 -2.26 7.61 1.46
C LEU A 135 -3.50 6.83 1.01
N ALA A 136 -3.40 5.50 0.92
CA ALA A 136 -4.52 4.64 0.58
C ALA A 136 -5.65 4.72 1.60
N GLY A 137 -5.33 4.77 2.90
CA GLY A 137 -6.31 4.93 3.98
C GLY A 137 -7.00 6.30 3.97
N TYR A 138 -6.28 7.37 3.63
CA TYR A 138 -6.88 8.69 3.42
C TYR A 138 -7.84 8.67 2.24
N LYS A 139 -7.37 8.16 1.10
CA LYS A 139 -8.08 8.22 -0.16
C LYS A 139 -9.27 7.27 -0.21
N SER A 140 -9.22 6.13 0.49
CA SER A 140 -10.36 5.21 0.59
C SER A 140 -11.59 5.89 1.19
N VAL A 141 -11.43 6.68 2.25
CA VAL A 141 -12.54 7.44 2.84
C VAL A 141 -13.13 8.43 1.84
N LEU A 142 -12.30 9.13 1.06
CA LEU A 142 -12.77 10.09 0.06
C LEU A 142 -13.48 9.42 -1.12
N LEU A 143 -12.96 8.27 -1.58
CA LEU A 143 -13.60 7.49 -2.63
C LEU A 143 -14.96 6.95 -2.17
N ALA A 144 -15.04 6.42 -0.95
CA ALA A 144 -16.31 6.01 -0.36
C ALA A 144 -17.27 7.19 -0.18
N ALA A 145 -16.77 8.37 0.23
CA ALA A 145 -17.57 9.58 0.38
C ALA A 145 -18.13 10.11 -0.95
N ALA A 146 -17.38 9.98 -2.05
CA ALA A 146 -17.85 10.37 -3.37
C ALA A 146 -19.03 9.50 -3.86
N GLU A 147 -19.07 8.23 -3.46
CA GLU A 147 -20.13 7.29 -3.82
C GLU A 147 -21.33 7.31 -2.87
N TYR A 148 -21.12 7.79 -1.64
CA TYR A 148 -22.13 7.83 -0.59
C TYR A 148 -23.05 9.05 -0.74
N GLN A 149 -24.35 8.80 -0.75
CA GLN A 149 -25.37 9.83 -1.08
C GLN A 149 -25.85 10.63 0.14
N ARG A 150 -25.20 10.51 1.30
CA ARG A 150 -25.51 11.30 2.50
C ARG A 150 -24.25 11.96 3.04
N MET A 151 -24.44 12.87 3.98
CA MET A 151 -23.33 13.62 4.57
C MET A 151 -22.64 12.82 5.68
N PHE A 152 -21.33 13.02 5.83
CA PHE A 152 -20.54 12.46 6.93
C PHE A 152 -20.81 13.15 8.27
N PRO A 153 -20.78 14.51 8.37
CA PRO A 153 -20.95 15.18 9.65
C PRO A 153 -22.42 15.26 10.07
N MET A 154 -22.64 15.45 11.36
CA MET A 154 -23.92 15.93 11.86
C MET A 154 -24.13 17.38 11.41
N LEU A 155 -25.29 17.67 10.85
CA LEU A 155 -25.65 19.04 10.47
C LEU A 155 -27.05 19.36 10.95
N MET A 156 -27.19 20.51 11.62
CA MET A 156 -28.47 21.08 12.00
C MET A 156 -28.87 22.10 10.94
N THR A 157 -29.97 21.84 10.25
CA THR A 157 -30.50 22.71 9.18
C THR A 157 -31.88 23.21 9.55
N ALA A 158 -32.39 24.22 8.83
CA ALA A 158 -33.76 24.69 8.98
C ALA A 158 -34.80 23.59 8.71
N ALA A 159 -34.47 22.60 7.88
CA ALA A 159 -35.35 21.48 7.54
C ALA A 159 -35.21 20.27 8.50
N GLY A 160 -34.35 20.37 9.53
CA GLY A 160 -34.11 19.33 10.51
C GLY A 160 -32.64 18.90 10.61
N THR A 161 -32.40 17.85 11.39
CA THR A 161 -31.05 17.35 11.70
C THR A 161 -30.67 16.18 10.82
N VAL A 162 -29.54 16.30 10.12
CA VAL A 162 -28.88 15.20 9.42
C VAL A 162 -27.96 14.47 10.40
N LYS A 163 -28.18 13.17 10.58
CA LYS A 163 -27.36 12.31 11.45
C LYS A 163 -25.99 12.08 10.80
N PRO A 164 -24.90 11.98 11.60
CA PRO A 164 -23.58 11.67 11.07
C PRO A 164 -23.54 10.26 10.50
N ALA A 165 -22.69 10.06 9.49
CA ALA A 165 -22.44 8.74 8.94
C ALA A 165 -21.76 7.84 9.98
N ARG A 166 -22.13 6.57 9.99
CA ARG A 166 -21.46 5.51 10.76
C ARG A 166 -20.47 4.79 9.86
N VAL A 167 -19.19 4.89 10.18
CA VAL A 167 -18.09 4.27 9.44
C VAL A 167 -17.50 3.14 10.26
N VAL A 168 -17.40 1.95 9.67
CA VAL A 168 -16.69 0.81 10.27
C VAL A 168 -15.38 0.57 9.54
N ILE A 169 -14.27 0.54 10.28
CA ILE A 169 -12.94 0.25 9.74
C ILE A 169 -12.50 -1.14 10.22
N MET A 170 -12.22 -2.04 9.27
CA MET A 170 -11.78 -3.41 9.56
C MET A 170 -10.31 -3.60 9.20
N GLY A 171 -9.47 -3.77 10.22
CA GLY A 171 -8.02 -3.68 10.11
C GLY A 171 -7.54 -2.28 10.48
N VAL A 172 -6.67 -2.20 11.46
CA VAL A 172 -6.14 -0.95 12.03
C VAL A 172 -4.61 -0.94 11.89
N GLY A 173 -4.14 -1.33 10.70
CA GLY A 173 -2.77 -1.05 10.25
C GLY A 173 -2.60 0.44 9.89
N VAL A 174 -1.54 0.78 9.17
CA VAL A 174 -1.28 2.16 8.73
C VAL A 174 -2.45 2.74 7.91
N ALA A 175 -2.99 1.96 6.97
CA ALA A 175 -4.16 2.36 6.18
C ALA A 175 -5.40 2.56 7.05
N GLY A 176 -5.70 1.61 7.93
CA GLY A 176 -6.85 1.67 8.83
C GLY A 176 -6.81 2.89 9.76
N LEU A 177 -5.66 3.16 10.39
CA LEU A 177 -5.47 4.35 11.22
C LEU A 177 -5.70 5.65 10.44
N GLN A 178 -5.16 5.74 9.22
CA GLN A 178 -5.37 6.92 8.38
C GLN A 178 -6.83 7.05 7.93
N ALA A 179 -7.52 5.94 7.68
CA ALA A 179 -8.94 5.94 7.37
C ALA A 179 -9.79 6.39 8.57
N ILE A 180 -9.48 5.93 9.78
CA ILE A 180 -10.11 6.42 11.02
C ILE A 180 -9.92 7.93 11.14
N ALA A 181 -8.67 8.41 11.06
CA ALA A 181 -8.37 9.83 11.19
C ALA A 181 -9.12 10.68 10.13
N THR A 182 -9.20 10.20 8.90
CA THR A 182 -9.86 10.91 7.80
C THR A 182 -11.38 10.92 7.96
N ALA A 183 -12.00 9.78 8.30
CA ALA A 183 -13.43 9.71 8.56
C ALA A 183 -13.85 10.57 9.78
N LYS A 184 -13.02 10.60 10.82
CA LYS A 184 -13.21 11.49 11.98
C LYS A 184 -13.11 12.97 11.60
N ARG A 185 -12.14 13.35 10.75
CA ARG A 185 -12.03 14.71 10.21
C ARG A 185 -13.26 15.13 9.40
N LEU A 186 -13.91 14.18 8.70
CA LEU A 186 -15.17 14.42 8.00
C LEU A 186 -16.40 14.45 8.94
N GLY A 187 -16.23 14.22 10.24
CA GLY A 187 -17.31 14.30 11.23
C GLY A 187 -18.13 13.02 11.40
N ALA A 188 -17.65 11.88 10.88
CA ALA A 188 -18.32 10.59 11.06
C ALA A 188 -18.17 10.03 12.49
N VAL A 189 -19.11 9.16 12.85
CA VAL A 189 -18.96 8.24 13.99
C VAL A 189 -18.19 7.03 13.48
N VAL A 190 -17.00 6.78 14.02
CA VAL A 190 -16.12 5.71 13.55
C VAL A 190 -16.02 4.60 14.59
N GLU A 191 -16.29 3.38 14.17
CA GLU A 191 -16.03 2.15 14.93
C GLU A 191 -14.94 1.35 14.20
N ALA A 192 -14.04 0.68 14.93
CA ALA A 192 -12.95 -0.07 14.31
C ALA A 192 -12.64 -1.36 15.04
N THR A 193 -12.12 -2.34 14.28
CA THR A 193 -11.68 -3.65 14.79
C THR A 193 -10.35 -4.04 14.16
N ASP A 194 -9.46 -4.63 14.95
CA ASP A 194 -8.24 -5.31 14.51
C ASP A 194 -8.11 -6.57 15.35
N LEU A 195 -7.32 -7.54 14.89
CA LEU A 195 -6.95 -8.65 15.76
C LEU A 195 -6.08 -8.13 16.90
N ARG A 196 -5.10 -7.27 16.62
CA ARG A 196 -4.11 -6.80 17.58
C ARG A 196 -4.75 -5.94 18.67
N PRO A 197 -4.69 -6.35 19.96
CA PRO A 197 -5.24 -5.56 21.07
C PRO A 197 -4.56 -4.19 21.22
N THR A 198 -3.28 -4.10 20.85
CA THR A 198 -2.49 -2.85 20.89
C THR A 198 -3.04 -1.76 19.97
N ALA A 199 -3.86 -2.10 18.97
CA ALA A 199 -4.51 -1.12 18.11
C ALA A 199 -5.62 -0.34 18.84
N LYS A 200 -6.18 -0.88 19.94
CA LYS A 200 -7.29 -0.25 20.68
C LYS A 200 -6.98 1.18 21.11
N GLU A 201 -5.84 1.39 21.76
CA GLU A 201 -5.42 2.73 22.23
C GLU A 201 -5.22 3.69 21.05
N GLN A 202 -4.72 3.19 19.92
CA GLN A 202 -4.53 4.00 18.71
C GLN A 202 -5.89 4.42 18.10
N VAL A 203 -6.88 3.52 18.06
CA VAL A 203 -8.25 3.84 17.62
C VAL A 203 -8.87 4.90 18.53
N GLU A 204 -8.78 4.71 19.84
CA GLU A 204 -9.40 5.60 20.83
C GLU A 204 -8.73 6.98 20.84
N SER A 205 -7.40 7.06 20.68
CA SER A 205 -6.68 8.34 20.58
C SER A 205 -7.07 9.16 19.35
N LEU A 206 -7.51 8.51 18.26
CA LEU A 206 -8.07 9.16 17.08
C LEU A 206 -9.57 9.49 17.23
N GLY A 207 -10.18 9.17 18.38
CA GLY A 207 -11.60 9.40 18.66
C GLY A 207 -12.54 8.39 18.00
N GLY A 208 -12.01 7.25 17.53
CA GLY A 208 -12.80 6.10 17.13
C GLY A 208 -13.23 5.27 18.34
N LYS A 209 -14.20 4.37 18.13
CA LYS A 209 -14.65 3.42 19.14
C LYS A 209 -14.18 2.02 18.79
N TRP A 210 -13.53 1.36 19.74
CA TRP A 210 -13.07 -0.02 19.59
C TRP A 210 -14.25 -1.01 19.61
N LEU A 211 -14.26 -1.93 18.66
CA LEU A 211 -15.17 -3.08 18.65
C LEU A 211 -14.50 -4.23 19.41
N ASP A 212 -14.85 -4.32 20.70
CA ASP A 212 -14.26 -5.29 21.62
C ASP A 212 -14.81 -6.69 21.39
N VAL A 213 -13.92 -7.64 21.10
CA VAL A 213 -14.24 -9.08 20.96
C VAL A 213 -13.76 -9.78 22.23
N PRO A 214 -14.64 -10.45 22.99
CA PRO A 214 -14.24 -11.19 24.18
C PRO A 214 -13.12 -12.19 23.88
N MET A 215 -12.03 -12.11 24.65
CA MET A 215 -10.89 -13.03 24.56
C MET A 215 -10.82 -13.90 25.82
N SER A 216 -10.63 -15.21 25.65
CA SER A 216 -10.19 -16.09 26.73
C SER A 216 -8.77 -15.74 27.17
N ASP A 217 -8.34 -16.21 28.34
CA ASP A 217 -6.97 -15.94 28.81
C ASP A 217 -5.91 -16.58 27.91
N GLU A 218 -6.21 -17.72 27.30
CA GLU A 218 -5.36 -18.34 26.27
C GLU A 218 -5.24 -17.45 25.01
N GLU A 219 -6.36 -16.89 24.53
CA GLU A 219 -6.35 -15.99 23.37
C GLU A 219 -5.58 -14.69 23.67
N LYS A 220 -5.69 -14.14 24.90
CA LYS A 220 -4.89 -12.99 25.31
C LYS A 220 -3.39 -13.28 25.29
N GLN A 221 -2.98 -14.46 25.74
CA GLN A 221 -1.56 -14.87 25.71
C GLN A 221 -1.05 -14.98 24.27
N ARG A 222 -1.81 -15.65 23.39
CA ARG A 222 -1.46 -15.80 21.96
C ARG A 222 -1.41 -14.44 21.25
N ALA A 223 -2.36 -13.56 21.54
CA ALA A 223 -2.39 -12.20 21.00
C ALA A 223 -1.18 -11.38 21.47
N ALA A 224 -0.80 -11.47 22.75
CA ALA A 224 0.35 -10.78 23.31
C ALA A 224 1.68 -11.28 22.72
N GLU A 225 1.79 -12.57 22.43
CA GLU A 225 2.97 -13.14 21.76
C GLU A 225 3.08 -12.65 20.31
N ALA A 226 1.99 -12.72 19.55
CA ALA A 226 1.96 -12.26 18.16
C ALA A 226 2.21 -10.74 18.04
N ALA A 227 1.76 -9.95 19.02
CA ALA A 227 1.96 -8.50 19.04
C ALA A 227 3.45 -8.11 18.96
N LYS A 228 4.38 -8.96 19.43
CA LYS A 228 5.83 -8.74 19.31
C LYS A 228 6.30 -8.66 17.84
N SER A 229 5.60 -9.33 16.93
CA SER A 229 5.90 -9.31 15.49
C SER A 229 5.22 -8.16 14.74
N GLY A 230 4.30 -7.44 15.41
CA GLY A 230 3.47 -6.40 14.78
C GLY A 230 2.32 -6.94 13.91
N TYR A 231 2.21 -8.25 13.73
CA TYR A 231 1.16 -8.94 12.97
C TYR A 231 0.06 -9.52 13.89
N GLY A 232 -1.09 -9.88 13.31
CA GLY A 232 -2.15 -10.62 14.02
C GLY A 232 -1.77 -12.08 14.28
N TRP A 233 -2.51 -12.77 15.14
CA TRP A 233 -2.38 -14.22 15.34
C TRP A 233 -3.50 -14.97 14.62
N GLN A 234 -3.44 -16.30 14.63
CA GLN A 234 -4.51 -17.17 14.16
C GLN A 234 -5.44 -17.53 15.34
N PRO A 235 -6.65 -16.94 15.45
CA PRO A 235 -7.51 -17.14 16.61
C PRO A 235 -8.14 -18.53 16.64
N GLY A 236 -8.54 -18.98 17.82
CA GLY A 236 -9.38 -20.18 17.99
C GLY A 236 -10.80 -20.00 17.46
N GLU A 237 -11.52 -21.11 17.26
CA GLU A 237 -12.86 -21.12 16.67
C GLU A 237 -13.88 -20.26 17.42
N GLN A 238 -13.84 -20.27 18.75
CA GLN A 238 -14.76 -19.49 19.57
C GLN A 238 -14.55 -17.98 19.37
N TYR A 239 -13.29 -17.52 19.34
CA TYR A 239 -12.99 -16.12 19.06
C TYR A 239 -13.45 -15.70 17.67
N ILE A 240 -13.25 -16.55 16.65
CA ILE A 240 -13.72 -16.28 15.28
C ILE A 240 -15.25 -16.15 15.26
N LYS A 241 -15.97 -17.00 15.99
CA LYS A 241 -17.43 -16.95 16.09
C LYS A 241 -17.92 -15.67 16.77
N ASP A 242 -17.30 -15.29 17.88
CA ASP A 242 -17.65 -14.08 18.63
C ASP A 242 -17.32 -12.81 17.83
N GLN A 243 -16.15 -12.80 17.16
CA GLN A 243 -15.76 -11.74 16.24
C GLN A 243 -16.78 -11.59 15.10
N ALA A 244 -17.19 -12.70 14.47
CA ALA A 244 -18.15 -12.68 13.38
C ALA A 244 -19.50 -12.09 13.82
N ALA A 245 -19.98 -12.39 15.03
CA ALA A 245 -21.22 -11.83 15.56
C ALA A 245 -21.13 -10.30 15.79
N ILE A 246 -20.00 -9.83 16.34
CA ILE A 246 -19.76 -8.40 16.58
C ILE A 246 -19.62 -7.64 15.26
N VAL A 247 -18.86 -8.20 14.31
CA VAL A 247 -18.68 -7.65 12.96
C VAL A 247 -20.02 -7.58 12.24
N ASP A 248 -20.82 -8.65 12.24
CA ASP A 248 -22.15 -8.67 11.59
C ASP A 248 -23.03 -7.54 12.11
N LYS A 249 -23.08 -7.36 13.44
CA LYS A 249 -23.85 -6.28 14.07
C LYS A 249 -23.31 -4.89 13.71
N ALA A 250 -21.99 -4.69 13.73
CA ALA A 250 -21.39 -3.39 13.43
C ALA A 250 -21.59 -3.02 11.95
N VAL A 251 -21.27 -3.93 11.04
CA VAL A 251 -21.37 -3.76 9.59
C VAL A 251 -22.82 -3.55 9.15
N SER A 252 -23.76 -4.35 9.66
CA SER A 252 -25.19 -4.18 9.31
C SER A 252 -25.74 -2.79 9.68
N ASN A 253 -25.19 -2.16 10.71
CA ASN A 253 -25.59 -0.83 11.17
C ASN A 253 -24.75 0.30 10.56
N ALA A 254 -23.69 -0.01 9.81
CA ALA A 254 -22.80 0.95 9.19
C ALA A 254 -23.42 1.54 7.92
N ASP A 255 -23.10 2.80 7.67
CA ASP A 255 -23.40 3.43 6.38
C ASP A 255 -22.21 3.27 5.43
N ILE A 256 -20.99 3.25 5.97
CA ILE A 256 -19.76 3.02 5.21
C ILE A 256 -18.88 1.99 5.90
N VAL A 257 -18.26 1.11 5.12
CA VAL A 257 -17.27 0.13 5.62
C VAL A 257 -16.00 0.23 4.80
N ILE A 258 -14.85 0.23 5.47
CA ILE A 258 -13.53 0.16 4.81
C ILE A 258 -12.79 -1.03 5.38
N THR A 259 -12.39 -1.96 4.51
CA THR A 259 -11.64 -3.16 4.91
C THR A 259 -10.19 -3.05 4.42
N THR A 260 -9.24 -3.34 5.29
CA THR A 260 -7.79 -3.18 5.02
C THR A 260 -6.97 -4.41 5.40
N ALA A 261 -7.61 -5.55 5.64
CA ALA A 261 -6.93 -6.72 6.17
C ALA A 261 -6.18 -7.46 5.04
N LEU A 262 -4.85 -7.45 5.13
CA LEU A 262 -3.95 -8.11 4.20
C LEU A 262 -2.99 -9.02 4.95
N ILE A 263 -2.67 -10.16 4.34
CA ILE A 263 -1.68 -11.11 4.85
C ILE A 263 -0.61 -11.26 3.76
N PRO A 264 0.66 -10.92 4.03
CA PRO A 264 1.73 -11.07 3.05
C PRO A 264 1.81 -12.48 2.48
N GLY A 265 1.91 -12.60 1.15
CA GLY A 265 2.03 -13.88 0.45
C GLY A 265 0.77 -14.75 0.45
N ARG A 266 -0.36 -14.27 0.97
CA ARG A 266 -1.64 -15.01 1.02
C ARG A 266 -2.79 -14.17 0.50
N ASN A 267 -3.87 -14.84 0.14
CA ASN A 267 -5.13 -14.17 -0.20
C ASN A 267 -5.69 -13.44 1.03
N ALA A 268 -6.41 -12.34 0.77
CA ALA A 268 -7.12 -11.60 1.79
C ALA A 268 -8.12 -12.52 2.53
N PRO A 269 -8.21 -12.43 3.88
CA PRO A 269 -9.24 -13.15 4.60
C PRO A 269 -10.62 -12.59 4.25
N ARG A 270 -11.62 -13.47 4.07
CA ARG A 270 -13.02 -13.07 3.96
C ARG A 270 -13.55 -12.69 5.33
N LEU A 271 -13.84 -11.40 5.53
CA LEU A 271 -14.31 -10.84 6.79
C LEU A 271 -15.80 -10.52 6.79
N ILE A 272 -16.35 -10.15 5.62
CA ILE A 272 -17.76 -9.76 5.46
C ILE A 272 -18.41 -10.70 4.45
N LYS A 273 -19.42 -11.45 4.93
CA LYS A 273 -20.23 -12.36 4.10
C LYS A 273 -21.34 -11.61 3.37
N ALA A 274 -21.82 -12.17 2.26
CA ALA A 274 -22.93 -11.61 1.49
C ALA A 274 -24.20 -11.41 2.35
N GLU A 275 -24.46 -12.32 3.29
CA GLU A 275 -25.57 -12.22 4.25
C GLU A 275 -25.47 -10.98 5.15
N THR A 276 -24.26 -10.59 5.56
CA THR A 276 -24.04 -9.37 6.35
C THR A 276 -24.25 -8.13 5.47
N VAL A 277 -23.79 -8.16 4.21
CA VAL A 277 -24.02 -7.06 3.26
C VAL A 277 -25.52 -6.87 2.99
N ALA A 278 -26.28 -7.96 2.86
CA ALA A 278 -27.72 -7.94 2.64
C ALA A 278 -28.51 -7.27 3.77
N LYS A 279 -27.97 -7.24 5.00
CA LYS A 279 -28.57 -6.56 6.17
C LYS A 279 -28.27 -5.07 6.23
N MET A 280 -27.30 -4.58 5.45
CA MET A 280 -26.97 -3.15 5.42
C MET A 280 -28.09 -2.33 4.80
N LYS A 281 -28.11 -1.03 5.14
CA LYS A 281 -29.08 -0.09 4.57
C LYS A 281 -28.82 0.10 3.07
N PRO A 282 -29.88 0.25 2.25
CA PRO A 282 -29.73 0.68 0.87
C PRO A 282 -28.97 2.01 0.78
N GLY A 283 -28.05 2.11 -0.17
CA GLY A 283 -27.16 3.27 -0.35
C GLY A 283 -25.91 3.25 0.54
N SER A 284 -25.72 2.22 1.39
CA SER A 284 -24.45 2.02 2.08
C SER A 284 -23.31 1.72 1.08
N VAL A 285 -22.08 2.04 1.47
CA VAL A 285 -20.88 1.86 0.64
C VAL A 285 -19.84 1.03 1.38
N ILE A 286 -19.30 0.01 0.73
CA ILE A 286 -18.16 -0.76 1.22
C ILE A 286 -16.99 -0.50 0.28
N LEU A 287 -15.84 -0.11 0.80
CA LEU A 287 -14.60 -0.04 0.04
C LEU A 287 -13.63 -1.11 0.52
N ASP A 288 -13.34 -2.05 -0.39
CA ASP A 288 -12.48 -3.18 -0.10
C ASP A 288 -11.05 -2.92 -0.60
N MET A 289 -10.17 -2.49 0.30
CA MET A 289 -8.78 -2.18 -0.05
C MET A 289 -7.94 -3.44 -0.34
N ALA A 290 -8.47 -4.63 -0.07
CA ALA A 290 -7.77 -5.90 -0.26
C ALA A 290 -8.18 -6.62 -1.55
N VAL A 291 -8.88 -5.94 -2.46
CA VAL A 291 -9.47 -6.56 -3.65
C VAL A 291 -8.45 -7.26 -4.57
N GLU A 292 -7.24 -6.69 -4.71
CA GLU A 292 -6.13 -7.24 -5.53
C GLU A 292 -5.58 -8.60 -5.02
N THR A 293 -6.00 -9.04 -3.83
CA THR A 293 -5.63 -10.33 -3.24
C THR A 293 -6.86 -11.19 -2.90
N GLY A 294 -7.99 -10.91 -3.54
CA GLY A 294 -9.25 -11.63 -3.40
C GLY A 294 -10.34 -10.86 -2.65
N GLY A 295 -9.98 -9.83 -1.88
CA GLY A 295 -10.92 -8.96 -1.16
C GLY A 295 -11.39 -9.50 0.20
N ASN A 296 -11.63 -8.60 1.15
CA ASN A 296 -12.21 -8.95 2.44
C ASN A 296 -13.73 -9.15 2.39
N VAL A 297 -14.39 -8.74 1.30
CA VAL A 297 -15.85 -8.67 1.20
C VAL A 297 -16.33 -9.63 0.12
N GLU A 298 -17.24 -10.53 0.47
CA GLU A 298 -17.87 -11.42 -0.50
C GLU A 298 -18.66 -10.59 -1.54
N GLY A 299 -18.46 -10.91 -2.82
CA GLY A 299 -19.02 -10.14 -3.94
C GLY A 299 -18.14 -8.97 -4.41
N SER A 300 -17.05 -8.66 -3.72
CA SER A 300 -16.04 -7.70 -4.20
C SER A 300 -15.36 -8.19 -5.48
N LYS A 301 -15.15 -7.29 -6.43
CA LYS A 301 -14.54 -7.56 -7.73
C LYS A 301 -13.53 -6.47 -8.07
N GLU A 302 -12.33 -6.89 -8.46
CA GLU A 302 -11.25 -5.96 -8.80
C GLU A 302 -11.62 -5.09 -10.02
N GLY A 303 -11.46 -3.79 -9.87
CA GLY A 303 -11.75 -2.80 -10.91
C GLY A 303 -13.23 -2.45 -11.08
N GLU A 304 -14.13 -3.06 -10.29
CA GLU A 304 -15.58 -2.88 -10.43
C GLU A 304 -16.22 -2.24 -9.20
N THR A 305 -17.31 -1.51 -9.42
CA THR A 305 -18.28 -1.16 -8.39
C THR A 305 -19.48 -2.09 -8.52
N VAL A 306 -19.61 -3.04 -7.60
CA VAL A 306 -20.72 -3.99 -7.57
C VAL A 306 -21.87 -3.39 -6.78
N VAL A 307 -23.06 -3.35 -7.37
CA VAL A 307 -24.30 -2.97 -6.67
C VAL A 307 -25.08 -4.23 -6.33
N THR A 308 -25.30 -4.47 -5.04
CA THR A 308 -26.05 -5.63 -4.56
C THR A 308 -27.55 -5.46 -4.75
N GLU A 309 -28.32 -6.54 -4.63
CA GLU A 309 -29.79 -6.51 -4.75
C GLU A 309 -30.45 -5.57 -3.72
N ASN A 310 -29.88 -5.45 -2.52
CA ASN A 310 -30.35 -4.51 -1.48
C ASN A 310 -29.80 -3.08 -1.64
N GLY A 311 -29.12 -2.77 -2.75
CA GLY A 311 -28.66 -1.42 -3.09
C GLY A 311 -27.40 -0.95 -2.36
N VAL A 312 -26.57 -1.87 -1.86
CA VAL A 312 -25.24 -1.55 -1.31
C VAL A 312 -24.22 -1.51 -2.44
N LYS A 313 -23.31 -0.53 -2.42
CA LYS A 313 -22.19 -0.46 -3.36
C LYS A 313 -20.93 -1.07 -2.74
N ILE A 314 -20.32 -2.04 -3.42
CA ILE A 314 -19.01 -2.60 -3.06
C ILE A 314 -17.99 -2.10 -4.07
N LEU A 315 -17.07 -1.25 -3.61
CA LEU A 315 -16.02 -0.63 -4.40
C LEU A 315 -14.76 -1.49 -4.32
N GLY A 316 -14.44 -2.20 -5.41
CA GLY A 316 -13.20 -2.96 -5.56
C GLY A 316 -12.16 -2.16 -6.32
N ILE A 317 -11.65 -1.07 -5.75
CA ILE A 317 -10.71 -0.17 -6.44
C ILE A 317 -9.27 -0.65 -6.22
N PRO A 318 -8.56 -1.16 -7.25
CA PRO A 318 -7.16 -1.52 -7.14
C PRO A 318 -6.27 -0.25 -7.14
N ASN A 319 -5.03 -0.39 -6.71
CA ASN A 319 -4.02 0.68 -6.75
C ASN A 319 -4.53 2.05 -6.23
N ILE A 320 -5.19 2.08 -5.07
CA ILE A 320 -5.70 3.31 -4.45
C ILE A 320 -4.62 4.42 -4.38
N PRO A 321 -3.34 4.16 -4.04
CA PRO A 321 -2.30 5.18 -4.08
C PRO A 321 -2.15 5.89 -5.44
N GLY A 322 -2.41 5.20 -6.55
CA GLY A 322 -2.43 5.79 -7.89
C GLY A 322 -3.50 6.87 -8.07
N THR A 323 -4.57 6.85 -7.27
CA THR A 323 -5.61 7.90 -7.32
C THR A 323 -5.22 9.19 -6.56
N VAL A 324 -4.04 9.19 -5.94
CA VAL A 324 -3.36 10.35 -5.31
C VAL A 324 -1.89 10.40 -5.76
N ALA A 325 -1.67 10.17 -7.06
CA ALA A 325 -0.37 9.90 -7.66
C ALA A 325 0.73 10.91 -7.35
N THR A 326 0.42 12.21 -7.27
CA THR A 326 1.41 13.25 -6.96
C THR A 326 2.06 13.01 -5.59
N GLU A 327 1.26 12.92 -4.53
CA GLU A 327 1.77 12.69 -3.17
C GLU A 327 2.34 11.27 -3.03
N ALA A 328 1.70 10.28 -3.67
CA ALA A 328 2.16 8.91 -3.67
C ALA A 328 3.55 8.75 -4.29
N SER A 329 3.80 9.42 -5.42
CA SER A 329 5.11 9.45 -6.08
C SER A 329 6.14 10.21 -5.26
N ALA A 330 5.77 11.34 -4.63
CA ALA A 330 6.68 12.09 -3.77
C ALA A 330 7.18 11.26 -2.58
N LEU A 331 6.27 10.60 -1.86
CA LEU A 331 6.64 9.75 -0.72
C LEU A 331 7.41 8.51 -1.17
N TYR A 332 6.94 7.83 -2.22
CA TYR A 332 7.62 6.65 -2.77
C TYR A 332 9.04 7.00 -3.24
N ALA A 333 9.21 8.09 -3.99
CA ALA A 333 10.52 8.54 -4.45
C ALA A 333 11.48 8.85 -3.31
N ARG A 334 10.99 9.42 -2.19
CA ARG A 334 11.83 9.65 -1.00
C ARG A 334 12.22 8.34 -0.33
N ASN A 335 11.31 7.36 -0.24
CA ASN A 335 11.64 6.04 0.27
C ASN A 335 12.71 5.35 -0.61
N VAL A 336 12.52 5.37 -1.93
CA VAL A 336 13.47 4.85 -2.92
C VAL A 336 14.83 5.55 -2.79
N PHE A 337 14.84 6.88 -2.70
CA PHE A 337 16.06 7.65 -2.52
C PHE A 337 16.81 7.25 -1.25
N ASN A 338 16.12 7.18 -0.11
CA ASN A 338 16.73 6.79 1.17
C ASN A 338 17.31 5.37 1.11
N PHE A 339 16.64 4.43 0.45
CA PHE A 339 17.19 3.09 0.23
C PHE A 339 18.39 3.11 -0.71
N LEU A 340 18.29 3.84 -1.82
CA LEU A 340 19.33 3.96 -2.82
C LEU A 340 20.63 4.53 -2.24
N GLU A 341 20.56 5.45 -1.27
CA GLU A 341 21.73 5.95 -0.53
C GLU A 341 22.52 4.82 0.16
N THR A 342 21.87 3.71 0.52
CA THR A 342 22.57 2.56 1.12
C THR A 342 23.44 1.81 0.13
N LEU A 343 23.19 1.92 -1.19
CA LEU A 343 23.94 1.23 -2.25
C LEU A 343 25.26 1.92 -2.62
N PHE A 344 25.61 3.01 -1.93
CA PHE A 344 26.84 3.74 -2.11
C PHE A 344 27.70 3.70 -0.85
N ASP A 345 28.99 3.42 -1.01
CA ASP A 345 29.93 3.47 0.09
C ASP A 345 30.28 4.92 0.50
N LYS A 346 31.16 5.07 1.49
CA LYS A 346 31.57 6.39 2.00
C LYS A 346 32.28 7.24 0.95
N ASP A 347 32.90 6.59 -0.03
CA ASP A 347 33.61 7.22 -1.15
C ASP A 347 32.68 7.43 -2.36
N LYS A 348 31.37 7.18 -2.19
CA LYS A 348 30.31 7.28 -3.20
C LYS A 348 30.45 6.30 -4.35
N ASN A 349 31.20 5.22 -4.17
CA ASN A 349 31.23 4.13 -5.13
C ASN A 349 30.01 3.25 -4.95
N PHE A 350 29.43 2.81 -6.07
CA PHE A 350 28.33 1.87 -6.05
C PHE A 350 28.83 0.50 -5.58
N ALA A 351 28.24 -0.03 -4.50
CA ALA A 351 28.61 -1.31 -3.93
C ALA A 351 27.41 -1.96 -3.23
N ILE A 352 26.99 -3.13 -3.74
CA ILE A 352 25.99 -3.96 -3.05
C ILE A 352 26.67 -4.68 -1.89
N ASN A 353 26.23 -4.42 -0.68
CA ASN A 353 26.69 -5.05 0.54
C ASN A 353 25.68 -6.11 1.02
N GLN A 354 25.91 -7.37 0.67
CA GLN A 354 25.04 -8.50 1.07
C GLN A 354 25.09 -8.81 2.57
N GLU A 355 26.00 -8.20 3.33
CA GLU A 355 26.05 -8.32 4.79
C GLU A 355 25.23 -7.24 5.51
N ASP A 356 24.83 -6.15 4.83
CA ASP A 356 23.92 -5.17 5.41
C ASP A 356 22.50 -5.76 5.51
N GLU A 357 21.91 -5.69 6.71
CA GLU A 357 20.61 -6.31 7.00
C GLU A 357 19.46 -5.79 6.12
N ILE A 358 19.50 -4.51 5.71
CA ILE A 358 18.47 -3.92 4.85
C ILE A 358 18.65 -4.43 3.42
N GLN A 359 19.86 -4.30 2.87
CA GLN A 359 20.12 -4.74 1.50
C GLN A 359 19.89 -6.23 1.34
N LYS A 360 20.37 -7.05 2.27
CA LYS A 360 20.20 -8.50 2.28
C LYS A 360 18.73 -8.91 2.28
N ALA A 361 17.89 -8.22 3.05
CA ALA A 361 16.47 -8.53 3.13
C ALA A 361 15.70 -8.16 1.86
N LEU A 362 16.12 -7.08 1.19
CA LEU A 362 15.47 -6.58 -0.01
C LEU A 362 15.97 -7.24 -1.31
N LEU A 363 17.19 -7.76 -1.33
CA LEU A 363 17.83 -8.33 -2.53
C LEU A 363 17.23 -9.71 -2.87
N VAL A 364 16.38 -9.76 -3.89
CA VAL A 364 15.66 -10.98 -4.30
C VAL A 364 16.34 -11.73 -5.43
N THR A 365 17.12 -11.06 -6.27
CA THR A 365 17.99 -11.68 -7.28
C THR A 365 19.35 -10.99 -7.28
N HIS A 366 20.43 -11.76 -7.49
CA HIS A 366 21.78 -11.22 -7.63
C HIS A 366 22.71 -12.27 -8.23
N GLY A 367 23.70 -11.84 -9.04
CA GLY A 367 24.79 -12.71 -9.49
C GLY A 367 24.35 -13.97 -10.23
N GLY A 368 23.23 -13.93 -10.96
CA GLY A 368 22.72 -15.10 -11.68
C GLY A 368 21.71 -15.95 -10.89
N GLN A 369 21.40 -15.61 -9.63
CA GLN A 369 20.63 -16.45 -8.73
C GLN A 369 19.43 -15.72 -8.14
N VAL A 370 18.34 -16.46 -7.92
CA VAL A 370 17.23 -16.03 -7.06
C VAL A 370 17.62 -16.29 -5.61
N LEU A 371 17.66 -15.24 -4.80
CA LEU A 371 18.02 -15.29 -3.38
C LEU A 371 16.80 -15.43 -2.46
N LEU A 372 15.61 -15.09 -2.96
CA LEU A 372 14.36 -15.24 -2.23
C LEU A 372 14.08 -16.72 -1.94
N LYS A 373 13.99 -17.09 -0.66
CA LYS A 373 13.47 -18.38 -0.24
C LYS A 373 11.95 -18.34 -0.26
N ARG A 374 11.32 -18.99 -1.25
CA ARG A 374 9.87 -19.23 -1.26
C ARG A 374 9.57 -20.28 -0.18
N GLY A 375 9.06 -19.82 0.97
CA GLY A 375 8.65 -20.67 2.09
C GLY A 375 7.21 -21.13 1.99
#